data_AF-A0A453KI63-F1
#
_entry.id   AF-A0A453KI63-F1
#
_cell.length_a   1.000
_cell.length_b   1.000
_cell.length_c   1.000
_cell.angle_alpha   90.00
_cell.angle_beta   90.00
_cell.angle_gamma   90.00
#
_symmetry.space_group_name_H-M   'P 1'
#
loop_
_entity.id
_entity.type
_entity.pdbx_description
1 polymer ?
#
loop_
_entity_poly.entity_id
_entity_poly.type
_entity_poly.pdbx_seq_one_letter_code
_entity_poly.pdbx_strand_id
1 'polypeptide(L)'
;VFSIREAAANNLKRLAEEFGPEWAMQHIIPQVLEKINNPHYLYRMTILQAISLLAPVMGAEITCQKLLPVVINSSKDRVPNIKFNVAKVLQSLVPILDQSVSSSVSSA
;
A
#
# COMPACT_ATOMS: atom_id res chain seq x y z
N VAL A 1 9.41 -17.75 9.02
CA VAL A 1 9.07 -16.34 9.35
C VAL A 1 8.48 -15.56 8.18
N PHE A 2 8.85 -15.85 6.91
CA PHE A 2 8.20 -15.24 5.74
C PHE A 2 6.68 -15.51 5.69
N SER A 3 6.28 -16.77 5.87
CA SER A 3 4.88 -17.20 5.90
C SER A 3 4.02 -16.45 6.93
N ILE A 4 4.56 -16.12 8.10
CA ILE A 4 3.84 -15.35 9.13
C ILE A 4 3.55 -13.93 8.64
N ARG A 5 4.53 -13.28 7.99
CA ARG A 5 4.38 -11.90 7.49
C ARG A 5 3.41 -11.84 6.31
N GLU A 6 3.48 -12.83 5.42
CA GLU A 6 2.55 -12.97 4.31
C GLU A 6 1.11 -13.21 4.80
N ALA A 7 0.92 -14.13 5.76
CA ALA A 7 -0.38 -14.38 6.36
C ALA A 7 -0.94 -13.11 7.05
N ALA A 8 -0.10 -12.36 7.76
CA ALA A 8 -0.50 -11.10 8.37
C ALA A 8 -0.97 -10.06 7.33
N ALA A 9 -0.22 -9.87 6.25
CA ALA A 9 -0.61 -8.94 5.19
C ALA A 9 -1.93 -9.33 4.51
N ASN A 10 -2.14 -10.63 4.26
CA ASN A 10 -3.40 -11.14 3.73
C ASN A 10 -4.57 -10.96 4.71
N ASN A 11 -4.34 -11.13 6.01
CA ASN A 11 -5.39 -10.90 7.01
C ASN A 11 -5.77 -9.41 7.11
N LEU A 12 -4.81 -8.48 7.00
CA LEU A 12 -5.12 -7.05 6.92
C LEU A 12 -6.01 -6.74 5.71
N LYS A 13 -5.69 -7.32 4.55
CA LYS A 13 -6.52 -7.20 3.34
C LYS A 13 -7.94 -7.71 3.60
N ARG A 14 -8.09 -8.92 4.14
CA ARG A 14 -9.40 -9.52 4.42
C ARG A 14 -10.24 -8.69 5.40
N LEU A 15 -9.61 -8.12 6.42
CA LEU A 15 -10.29 -7.21 7.34
C LEU A 15 -10.76 -5.93 6.64
N ALA A 16 -9.92 -5.35 5.77
CA ALA A 16 -10.32 -4.18 4.99
C ALA A 16 -11.45 -4.50 3.99
N GLU A 17 -11.46 -5.69 3.40
CA GLU A 17 -12.56 -6.15 2.52
C GLU A 17 -13.88 -6.34 3.28
N GLU A 18 -13.81 -6.88 4.50
CA GLU A 18 -14.99 -7.15 5.34
C GLU A 18 -15.60 -5.86 5.93
N PHE A 19 -14.76 -4.96 6.44
CA PHE A 19 -15.23 -3.76 7.15
C PHE A 19 -15.26 -2.50 6.30
N GLY A 20 -14.74 -2.56 5.07
CA GLY A 20 -14.74 -1.45 4.12
C GLY A 20 -13.59 -0.44 4.28
N PRO A 21 -13.43 0.45 3.28
CA PRO A 21 -12.30 1.36 3.20
C PRO A 21 -12.29 2.44 4.29
N GLU A 22 -13.45 2.94 4.74
CA GLU A 22 -13.52 3.95 5.81
C GLU A 22 -13.01 3.38 7.14
N TRP A 23 -13.44 2.17 7.49
CA TRP A 23 -12.97 1.48 8.69
C TRP A 23 -11.49 1.16 8.60
N ALA A 24 -11.03 0.65 7.45
CA ALA A 24 -9.61 0.36 7.22
C ALA A 24 -8.76 1.63 7.32
N MET A 25 -9.26 2.77 6.84
CA MET A 25 -8.57 4.07 6.93
C MET A 25 -8.41 4.54 8.38
N GLN A 26 -9.36 4.22 9.25
CA GLN A 26 -9.30 4.57 10.68
C GLN A 26 -8.41 3.61 11.48
N HIS A 27 -8.44 2.31 11.17
CA HIS A 27 -7.87 1.28 12.05
C HIS A 27 -6.64 0.56 11.50
N ILE A 28 -6.52 0.39 10.17
CA ILE A 28 -5.42 -0.34 9.53
C ILE A 28 -4.37 0.63 8.99
N ILE A 29 -4.76 1.59 8.16
CA ILE A 29 -3.82 2.43 7.42
C ILE A 29 -2.82 3.16 8.34
N PRO A 30 -3.22 3.80 9.46
CA PRO A 30 -2.28 4.50 10.33
C PRO A 30 -1.17 3.59 10.87
N GLN A 31 -1.54 2.36 11.25
CA GLN A 31 -0.61 1.37 11.77
C GLN A 31 0.36 0.88 10.69
N VAL A 32 -0.13 0.64 9.47
CA VAL A 32 0.69 0.25 8.31
C VAL A 32 1.71 1.33 7.98
N LEU A 33 1.29 2.60 7.92
CA LEU A 33 2.17 3.71 7.56
C LEU A 33 3.19 4.03 8.66
N GLU A 34 2.88 3.81 9.94
CA GLU A 34 3.85 3.96 11.04
C GLU A 34 5.03 2.98 10.86
N LYS A 35 4.75 1.75 10.47
CA LYS A 35 5.76 0.68 10.38
C LYS A 35 6.68 0.79 9.16
N ILE A 36 6.38 1.64 8.17
CA ILE A 36 7.27 1.83 7.00
C ILE A 36 8.63 2.41 7.39
N ASN A 37 8.73 3.13 8.51
CA ASN A 37 9.98 3.75 8.96
C ASN A 37 10.81 2.83 9.88
N ASN A 38 10.42 1.56 10.02
CA ASN A 38 11.14 0.63 10.89
C ASN A 38 12.61 0.46 10.44
N PRO A 39 13.59 0.49 11.37
CA PRO A 39 15.00 0.35 11.01
C PRO A 39 15.32 -0.99 10.32
N HIS A 40 14.54 -2.02 10.63
CA HIS A 40 14.71 -3.36 10.10
C HIS A 40 13.99 -3.53 8.75
N TYR A 41 14.77 -3.73 7.69
CA TYR A 41 14.28 -3.70 6.30
C TYR A 41 13.21 -4.75 5.97
N LEU A 42 13.21 -5.92 6.64
CA LEU A 42 12.14 -6.91 6.43
C LEU A 42 10.76 -6.38 6.80
N TYR A 43 10.64 -5.51 7.82
CA TYR A 43 9.36 -4.88 8.15
C TYR A 43 8.92 -3.94 7.04
N ARG A 44 9.84 -3.09 6.55
CA ARG A 44 9.55 -2.18 5.43
C ARG A 44 9.14 -2.92 4.17
N MET A 45 9.79 -4.04 3.85
CA MET A 45 9.39 -4.93 2.75
C MET A 45 7.97 -5.48 2.94
N THR A 46 7.63 -5.94 4.15
CA THR A 46 6.29 -6.46 4.46
C THR A 46 5.23 -5.37 4.39
N ILE A 47 5.54 -4.14 4.79
CA ILE A 47 4.62 -3.01 4.64
C ILE A 47 4.39 -2.67 3.17
N LEU A 48 5.41 -2.71 2.31
CA LEU A 48 5.23 -2.55 0.86
C LEU A 48 4.30 -3.62 0.28
N GLN A 49 4.44 -4.88 0.71
CA GLN A 49 3.52 -5.95 0.32
C GLN A 49 2.10 -5.69 0.82
N ALA A 50 1.93 -5.29 2.08
CA ALA A 50 0.61 -4.95 2.63
C ALA A 50 -0.05 -3.80 1.87
N ILE A 51 0.72 -2.76 1.50
CA ILE A 51 0.22 -1.65 0.68
C ILE A 51 -0.29 -2.15 -0.68
N SER A 52 0.44 -3.03 -1.37
CA SER A 52 -0.03 -3.58 -2.66
C SER A 52 -1.32 -4.40 -2.54
N LEU A 53 -1.55 -5.06 -1.40
CA LEU A 53 -2.77 -5.85 -1.17
C LEU A 53 -3.95 -4.97 -0.74
N LEU A 54 -3.69 -3.89 -0.01
CA LEU A 54 -4.72 -2.98 0.49
C LEU A 54 -5.18 -1.98 -0.57
N ALA A 55 -4.29 -1.53 -1.46
CA ALA A 55 -4.61 -0.48 -2.42
C ALA A 55 -5.88 -0.73 -3.27
N PRO A 56 -6.13 -1.96 -3.80
CA PRO A 56 -7.38 -2.24 -4.51
C PRO A 56 -8.63 -2.09 -3.64
N VAL A 57 -8.52 -2.40 -2.35
CA VAL A 57 -9.62 -2.33 -1.37
C VAL A 57 -9.90 -0.88 -0.96
N MET A 58 -8.85 -0.06 -0.86
CA MET A 58 -8.96 1.34 -0.48
C MET A 58 -9.49 2.25 -1.61
N GLY A 59 -9.49 1.76 -2.86
CA GLY A 59 -9.90 2.54 -4.02
C GLY A 59 -8.87 3.60 -4.42
N ALA A 60 -9.15 4.24 -5.56
CA ALA A 60 -8.19 5.12 -6.23
C ALA A 60 -7.87 6.39 -5.44
N GLU A 61 -8.88 7.06 -4.87
CA GLU A 61 -8.68 8.31 -4.14
C GLU A 61 -7.77 8.13 -2.92
N ILE A 62 -8.08 7.17 -2.04
CA ILE A 62 -7.29 6.92 -0.84
C ILE A 62 -5.89 6.42 -1.22
N THR A 63 -5.80 5.55 -2.23
CA THR A 63 -4.51 5.06 -2.73
C THR A 63 -3.62 6.21 -3.20
N CYS A 64 -4.17 7.14 -4.00
CA CYS A 64 -3.47 8.34 -4.47
C CYS A 64 -3.02 9.24 -3.31
N GLN A 65 -3.92 9.54 -2.38
CA GLN A 65 -3.67 10.55 -1.34
C GLN A 65 -2.81 10.04 -0.18
N LYS A 66 -2.86 8.74 0.13
CA LYS A 66 -2.28 8.19 1.38
C LYS A 66 -1.21 7.14 1.13
N LEU A 67 -1.42 6.22 0.18
CA LEU A 67 -0.54 5.07 0.00
C LEU A 67 0.60 5.36 -0.99
N LEU A 68 0.27 5.95 -2.14
CA LEU A 68 1.22 6.26 -3.21
C LEU A 68 2.39 7.15 -2.73
N PRO A 69 2.19 8.21 -1.93
CA PRO A 69 3.30 9.03 -1.43
C PRO A 69 4.31 8.22 -0.60
N VAL A 70 3.84 7.22 0.16
CA VAL A 70 4.69 6.36 0.98
C VAL A 70 5.49 5.38 0.12
N VAL A 71 4.87 4.82 -0.92
CA VAL A 71 5.57 3.97 -1.90
C VAL A 71 6.65 4.76 -2.63
N ILE A 72 6.34 5.99 -3.08
CA ILE A 72 7.31 6.87 -3.74
C ILE A 72 8.45 7.23 -2.79
N ASN A 73 8.17 7.59 -1.53
CA ASN A 73 9.23 7.89 -0.57
C ASN A 73 10.14 6.68 -0.33
N SER A 74 9.58 5.47 -0.31
CA SER A 74 10.33 4.22 -0.15
C SER A 74 11.28 3.93 -1.33
N SER A 75 11.12 4.58 -2.49
CA SER A 75 12.10 4.47 -3.61
C SER A 75 13.50 4.97 -3.23
N LYS A 76 13.59 5.81 -2.19
CA LYS A 76 14.84 6.37 -1.66
C LYS A 76 15.50 5.48 -0.60
N ASP A 77 14.96 4.30 -0.31
CA ASP A 77 15.49 3.40 0.73
C ASP A 77 16.95 3.01 0.46
N ARG A 78 17.76 2.89 1.50
CA ARG A 78 19.16 2.46 1.37
C ARG A 78 19.35 1.03 0.87
N VAL A 79 18.35 0.15 1.05
CA VAL A 79 18.42 -1.27 0.69
C VAL A 79 17.96 -1.47 -0.76
N PRO A 80 18.81 -1.98 -1.67
CA PRO A 80 18.45 -2.14 -3.09
C PRO A 80 17.20 -3.01 -3.33
N ASN A 81 17.02 -4.08 -2.56
CA ASN A 81 15.85 -4.95 -2.67
C ASN A 81 14.53 -4.22 -2.33
N ILE A 82 14.56 -3.23 -1.44
CA ILE A 82 13.38 -2.40 -1.16
C ILE A 82 13.03 -1.59 -2.41
N LYS A 83 14.01 -0.93 -3.03
CA LYS A 83 13.79 -0.15 -4.27
C LYS A 83 13.20 -1.00 -5.39
N PHE A 84 13.69 -2.23 -5.55
CA PHE A 84 13.14 -3.16 -6.54
C PHE A 84 11.68 -3.53 -6.25
N ASN A 85 11.34 -3.79 -4.98
CA ASN A 85 9.95 -4.05 -4.61
C ASN A 85 9.05 -2.81 -4.74
N VAL A 86 9.58 -1.61 -4.51
CA VAL A 86 8.85 -0.36 -4.79
C VAL A 86 8.42 -0.30 -6.25
N ALA A 87 9.30 -0.64 -7.19
CA ALA A 87 8.95 -0.68 -8.61
C ALA A 87 7.81 -1.68 -8.91
N LYS A 88 7.84 -2.86 -8.28
CA LYS A 88 6.75 -3.85 -8.40
C LYS A 88 5.43 -3.35 -7.82
N VAL A 89 5.47 -2.71 -6.66
CA VAL A 89 4.28 -2.12 -6.04
C VAL A 89 3.73 -1.02 -6.95
N LEU A 90 4.57 -0.10 -7.42
CA LEU A 90 4.14 0.96 -8.35
C LEU A 90 3.47 0.37 -9.60
N GLN A 91 4.02 -0.68 -10.19
CA GLN A 91 3.40 -1.40 -11.31
C GLN A 91 2.01 -1.93 -10.95
N SER A 92 1.84 -2.50 -9.75
CA SER A 92 0.53 -3.01 -9.29
C SER A 92 -0.50 -1.91 -9.03
N LEU A 93 -0.07 -0.66 -8.77
CA LEU A 93 -0.97 0.45 -8.52
C LEU A 93 -1.53 1.07 -9.80
N VAL A 94 -0.85 0.95 -10.95
CA VAL A 94 -1.27 1.53 -12.23
C VAL A 94 -2.77 1.37 -12.54
N PRO A 95 -3.35 0.15 -12.54
CA PRO A 95 -4.77 -0.03 -12.89
C PRO A 95 -5.75 0.66 -11.93
N ILE A 96 -5.32 0.94 -10.70
CA ILE A 96 -6.11 1.64 -9.68
C ILE A 96 -6.04 3.15 -9.93
N LEU A 97 -4.86 3.66 -10.26
CA LEU A 97 -4.61 5.09 -10.49
C LEU A 97 -5.23 5.58 -11.79
N ASP A 98 -5.22 4.78 -12.85
CA ASP A 98 -5.82 5.14 -14.15
C ASP A 98 -7.31 5.51 -14.00
N GLN A 99 -8.04 4.82 -13.13
CA GLN A 99 -9.45 5.12 -12.83
C GLN A 99 -9.64 6.53 -12.25
N SER A 100 -8.72 7.02 -11.42
CA SER A 100 -8.79 8.38 -10.87
C SER A 100 -8.56 9.45 -11.93
N VAL A 101 -7.66 9.21 -12.89
CA VAL A 101 -7.36 10.13 -13.98
C VAL A 101 -8.55 10.22 -14.93
N SER A 102 -9.15 9.09 -15.31
CA SER A 102 -10.34 9.07 -16.17
C SER A 102 -11.53 9.80 -15.53
N SER A 103 -11.75 9.61 -14.22
CA SER A 103 -12.82 10.29 -13.48
C SER A 103 -12.64 11.81 -13.44
N SER A 104 -11.39 12.27 -13.30
CA SER A 104 -11.06 13.70 -13.26
C SER A 104 -11.26 14.38 -14.62
N VAL A 105 -11.01 13.66 -15.73
CA VAL A 105 -11.20 14.17 -17.10
C VAL A 105 -12.68 14.21 -17.48
N SER A 106 -13.51 13.28 -17.01
CA SER A 106 -14.96 13.30 -17.30
C SER A 106 -15.74 14.34 -16.50
N SER A 107 -15.14 14.93 -15.47
CA SER A 107 -15.76 15.93 -14.60
C SER A 107 -15.43 17.38 -15.00
N ALA A 108 -14.65 17.58 -16.06
CA ALA A 108 -14.19 18.86 -16.59
C ALA A 108 -14.79 19.12 -17.98
#